data_AF-A0A929FAT3-F1
#
_entry.id   AF-A0A929FAT3-F1
#
_cell.length_a   1.000
_cell.length_b   1.000
_cell.length_c   1.000
_cell.angle_alpha   90.00
_cell.angle_beta   90.00
_cell.angle_gamma   90.00
#
_symmetry.space_group_name_H-M   'P 1'
#
loop_
_entity.id
_entity.type
_entity.pdbx_description
1 polymer ?
#
loop_
_entity_poly.entity_id
_entity_poly.type
_entity_poly.pdbx_seq_one_letter_code
_entity_poly.pdbx_strand_id
1 'polypeptide(L)'
;MRSVPFEFVSGLATEFSAVECCWRESERSFTGYVAEVWFAQLPSAFAAKWAAVVGYQVRVRCVSAGPARFAVSVPVTVPQGSIRLSGGQRGGRV
;
A
#
# COMPACT_ATOMS: atom_id res chain seq x y z
N MET A 1 4.55 -15.79 3.52
CA MET A 1 3.90 -14.71 2.74
C MET A 1 4.59 -14.62 1.40
N ARG A 2 3.85 -14.60 0.29
CA ARG A 2 4.42 -14.43 -1.06
C ARG A 2 4.64 -12.93 -1.28
N SER A 3 5.86 -12.53 -1.63
CA SER A 3 6.18 -11.13 -1.86
C SER A 3 5.58 -10.66 -3.18
N VAL A 4 4.78 -9.58 -3.14
CA VAL A 4 4.09 -9.02 -4.31
C VAL A 4 4.82 -7.77 -4.80
N PRO A 5 5.13 -7.62 -6.10
CA PRO A 5 5.78 -6.42 -6.61
C PRO A 5 4.92 -5.17 -6.41
N PHE A 6 5.53 -4.03 -6.05
CA PHE A 6 4.80 -2.75 -5.90
C PHE A 6 4.02 -2.37 -7.16
N GLU A 7 4.59 -2.51 -8.35
CA GLU A 7 3.93 -2.17 -9.62
C GLU A 7 2.62 -2.92 -9.83
N PHE A 8 2.59 -4.19 -9.41
CA PHE A 8 1.37 -5.01 -9.47
C PHE A 8 0.30 -4.47 -8.52
N VAL A 9 0.70 -4.09 -7.29
CA VAL A 9 -0.21 -3.50 -6.31
C VAL A 9 -0.73 -2.14 -6.77
N SER A 10 0.13 -1.33 -7.39
CA SER A 10 -0.23 -0.03 -7.96
C SER A 10 -1.24 -0.16 -9.11
N GLY A 11 -1.05 -1.13 -10.00
CA GLY A 11 -2.02 -1.46 -11.05
C GLY A 11 -3.38 -1.85 -10.49
N LEU A 12 -3.41 -2.79 -9.54
CA LEU A 12 -4.65 -3.18 -8.87
C LEU A 12 -5.32 -2.00 -8.14
N ALA A 13 -4.54 -1.20 -7.41
CA ALA A 13 -5.05 -0.02 -6.73
C ALA A 13 -5.76 0.94 -7.71
N THR A 14 -5.17 1.13 -8.88
CA THR A 14 -5.75 1.95 -9.96
C THR A 14 -7.08 1.36 -10.47
N GLU A 15 -7.17 0.05 -10.70
CA GLU A 15 -8.43 -0.62 -11.09
C GLU A 15 -9.54 -0.43 -10.06
N PHE A 16 -9.18 -0.34 -8.78
CA PHE A 16 -10.11 -0.09 -7.68
C PHE A 16 -10.39 1.39 -7.41
N SER A 17 -9.94 2.29 -8.29
CA SER A 17 -10.10 3.74 -8.13
C SER A 17 -9.48 4.26 -6.82
N ALA A 18 -8.30 3.75 -6.46
CA ALA A 18 -7.50 4.34 -5.39
C ALA A 18 -7.18 5.79 -5.71
N VAL A 19 -7.21 6.64 -4.69
CA VAL A 19 -6.89 8.07 -4.78
C VAL A 19 -5.38 8.26 -4.78
N GLU A 20 -4.67 7.41 -4.04
CA GLU A 20 -3.22 7.45 -3.93
C GLU A 20 -2.66 6.05 -3.64
N CYS A 21 -1.51 5.74 -4.22
CA CYS A 21 -0.76 4.52 -3.94
C CYS A 21 0.73 4.87 -3.88
N CYS A 22 1.34 4.71 -2.71
CA CYS A 22 2.77 4.95 -2.50
C CYS A 22 3.38 3.78 -1.72
N TRP A 23 4.69 3.58 -1.84
CA TRP A 23 5.41 2.63 -0.99
C TRP A 23 6.22 3.36 0.06
N ARG A 24 6.41 2.72 1.21
CA ARG A 24 7.28 3.17 2.28
C ARG A 24 7.93 1.99 2.97
N GLU A 25 9.01 2.24 3.70
CA GLU A 25 9.59 1.24 4.58
C GLU A 25 8.63 0.94 5.75
N SER A 26 8.53 -0.33 6.12
CA SER A 26 7.68 -0.76 7.22
C SER A 26 8.42 -0.64 8.54
N GLU A 27 7.86 0.15 9.46
CA GLU A 27 8.45 0.42 10.77
C GLU A 27 7.97 -0.51 11.89
N ARG A 28 6.98 -1.39 11.65
CA ARG A 28 6.26 -2.08 12.74
C ARG A 28 6.03 -3.57 12.56
N SER A 29 5.49 -4.00 11.41
CA SER A 29 4.84 -5.32 11.30
C SER A 29 5.48 -6.24 10.27
N PHE A 30 6.48 -5.76 9.55
CA PHE A 30 7.19 -6.49 8.51
C PHE A 30 8.57 -5.85 8.30
N THR A 31 9.60 -6.66 8.11
CA THR A 31 10.92 -6.21 7.63
C THR A 31 10.87 -6.07 6.11
N GLY A 32 10.93 -4.84 5.61
CA GLY A 32 10.88 -4.53 4.17
C GLY A 32 9.95 -3.36 3.86
N TYR A 33 9.32 -3.39 2.69
CA TYR A 33 8.47 -2.30 2.20
C TYR A 33 6.98 -2.66 2.25
N VAL A 34 6.16 -1.63 2.41
CA VAL A 34 4.70 -1.72 2.29
C VAL A 34 4.20 -0.69 1.30
N ALA A 35 3.22 -1.06 0.48
CA ALA A 35 2.39 -0.13 -0.26
C ALA A 35 1.26 0.37 0.65
N GLU A 36 1.13 1.69 0.76
CA GLU A 36 -0.05 2.35 1.31
C GLU A 36 -0.97 2.78 0.18
N VAL A 37 -2.17 2.19 0.19
CA VAL A 37 -3.21 2.46 -0.80
C VAL A 37 -4.36 3.18 -0.12
N TRP A 38 -4.73 4.34 -0.66
CA TRP A 38 -5.72 5.24 -0.10
C TRP A 38 -6.97 5.28 -0.98
N PHE A 39 -8.13 5.18 -0.35
CA PHE A 39 -9.41 5.17 -1.03
C PHE A 39 -10.34 6.24 -0.48
N ALA A 40 -10.99 6.95 -1.40
CA ALA A 40 -12.13 7.80 -1.09
C ALA A 40 -13.33 6.98 -0.69
N GLN A 41 -13.51 5.76 -1.19
CA GLN A 41 -14.54 4.81 -0.77
C GLN A 41 -13.99 3.39 -0.84
N LEU A 42 -14.28 2.54 0.15
CA LEU A 42 -13.86 1.15 0.08
C LEU A 42 -14.68 0.41 -0.99
N PRO A 43 -14.04 -0.18 -2.01
CA PRO A 43 -14.75 -1.08 -2.90
C PRO A 43 -15.22 -2.28 -2.09
N SER A 44 -16.51 -2.60 -2.16
CA SER A 44 -17.12 -3.74 -1.43
C SER A 44 -16.40 -5.07 -1.70
N ALA A 45 -15.80 -5.21 -2.89
CA ALA A 45 -15.07 -6.40 -3.31
C ALA A 45 -13.54 -6.32 -3.11
N PHE A 46 -12.99 -5.21 -2.61
CA PHE A 46 -11.53 -5.02 -2.54
C PHE A 46 -10.85 -6.11 -1.72
N ALA A 47 -11.30 -6.35 -0.49
CA ALA A 47 -10.68 -7.35 0.38
C ALA A 47 -10.78 -8.78 -0.18
N ALA A 48 -11.90 -9.11 -0.82
CA ALA A 48 -12.12 -10.43 -1.41
C ALA A 48 -11.28 -10.66 -2.67
N LYS A 49 -11.26 -9.70 -3.61
CA LYS A 49 -10.43 -9.75 -4.81
C LYS A 49 -8.94 -9.70 -4.47
N TRP A 50 -8.57 -8.88 -3.48
CA TRP A 50 -7.22 -8.84 -2.94
C TRP A 50 -6.79 -10.20 -2.41
N ALA A 51 -7.58 -10.79 -1.51
CA ALA A 51 -7.26 -12.09 -0.92
C ALA A 51 -7.17 -13.20 -1.98
N ALA A 52 -8.02 -13.16 -3.01
CA ALA A 52 -7.99 -14.12 -4.12
C ALA A 52 -6.71 -14.02 -4.96
N VAL A 53 -6.21 -12.80 -5.20
CA VAL A 53 -5.06 -12.55 -6.06
C VAL A 53 -3.73 -12.73 -5.30
N VAL A 54 -3.68 -12.22 -4.08
CA VAL A 54 -2.43 -12.10 -3.30
C VAL A 54 -2.29 -13.20 -2.25
N GLY A 55 -3.38 -13.91 -1.94
CA GLY A 55 -3.36 -15.08 -1.05
C GLY A 55 -3.30 -14.75 0.44
N TYR A 56 -3.54 -13.49 0.83
CA TYR A 56 -3.68 -13.10 2.24
C TYR A 56 -4.63 -11.91 2.40
N GLN A 57 -5.21 -11.78 3.60
CA GLN A 57 -6.08 -10.66 3.95
C GLN A 57 -5.27 -9.44 4.37
N VAL A 58 -5.75 -8.26 4.00
CA VAL A 58 -5.15 -6.98 4.36
C VAL A 58 -6.06 -6.21 5.30
N ARG A 59 -5.45 -5.55 6.29
CA ARG A 59 -6.20 -4.72 7.24
C ARG A 59 -6.47 -3.37 6.61
N VAL A 60 -7.74 -3.01 6.57
CA VAL A 60 -8.18 -1.67 6.18
C VAL A 60 -8.32 -0.79 7.42
N ARG A 61 -7.78 0.42 7.35
CA ARG A 61 -7.88 1.45 8.39
C ARG A 61 -8.77 2.58 7.90
N CYS A 62 -9.70 3.05 8.72
CA CYS A 62 -10.39 4.32 8.51
C CYS A 62 -9.57 5.41 9.22
N VAL A 63 -8.95 6.30 8.45
CA VAL A 63 -7.92 7.25 8.93
C VAL A 63 -8.39 8.69 8.87
N SER A 64 -9.44 9.01 8.11
CA SER A 64 -10.01 10.34 8.08
C SER A 64 -11.49 10.31 7.67
N ALA A 65 -12.17 11.46 7.80
CA ALA A 65 -13.51 11.69 7.24
C ALA A 65 -13.46 12.31 5.82
N GLY A 66 -12.27 12.49 5.24
CA GLY A 66 -12.05 13.20 3.97
C GLY A 66 -11.93 12.28 2.74
N PRO A 67 -11.49 12.82 1.58
CA PRO A 67 -11.38 12.07 0.32
C PRO A 67 -10.31 10.95 0.34
N ALA A 68 -9.52 10.83 1.41
CA ALA A 68 -8.60 9.71 1.66
C ALA A 68 -8.98 9.03 2.99
N ARG A 69 -10.24 8.61 3.09
CA ARG A 69 -10.81 8.09 4.35
C ARG A 69 -10.31 6.71 4.72
N PHE A 70 -10.00 5.86 3.74
CA PHE A 70 -9.55 4.49 3.98
C PHE A 70 -8.12 4.29 3.51
N ALA A 71 -7.30 3.65 4.34
CA ALA A 71 -5.93 3.29 4.03
C ALA A 71 -5.71 1.79 4.22
N VAL A 72 -5.05 1.16 3.26
CA VAL A 72 -4.66 -0.25 3.29
C VAL A 72 -3.14 -0.33 3.23
N SER A 73 -2.55 -1.15 4.10
CA SER A 73 -1.11 -1.40 4.07
C SER A 73 -0.83 -2.81 3.58
N VAL A 74 -0.06 -2.91 2.51
CA VAL A 74 0.23 -4.15 1.80
C VAL A 74 1.73 -4.42 1.80
N PRO A 75 2.21 -5.57 2.30
CA PRO A 75 3.60 -5.99 2.10
C PRO A 75 3.97 -6.14 0.62
N VAL A 76 5.03 -5.45 0.18
CA VAL A 76 5.48 -5.48 -1.21
C VAL A 76 7.00 -5.64 -1.34
N THR A 77 7.43 -6.12 -2.50
CA THR A 77 8.81 -5.96 -2.97
C THR A 77 8.93 -4.75 -3.87
N VAL A 78 9.92 -3.91 -3.58
CA VAL A 78 10.30 -2.77 -4.41
C VAL A 78 11.60 -3.16 -5.13
N PRO A 79 11.67 -3.06 -6.47
CA PRO A 79 12.91 -3.33 -7.20
C PRO A 79 14.06 -2.46 -6.67
N GLN A 80 15.25 -3.03 -6.49
CA GLN A 80 16.42 -2.32 -5.93
C GLN A 80 16.79 -1.03 -6.71
N GLY A 81 16.39 -0.89 -7.98
CA GLY A 81 16.58 0.32 -8.78
C GLY A 81 15.43 1.35 -8.73
N SER A 82 14.25 0.98 -8.20
CA SER A 82 13.11 1.90 -8.01
C SER A 82 13.18 2.65 -6.69
N ILE A 83 14.07 2.20 -5.79
CA ILE A 83 14.42 2.89 -4.55
C ILE A 83 15.30 4.08 -4.94
N ARG A 84 14.66 5.13 -5.45
CA ARG A 84 15.31 6.44 -5.53
C ARG A 84 15.49 6.93 -4.09
N LEU A 85 16.66 6.67 -3.52
CA LEU A 85 17.20 7.48 -2.42
C LEU A 85 17.49 8.89 -2.95
N SER A 86 16.48 9.56 -3.51
CA SER A 86 16.59 10.97 -3.89
C SER A 86 16.50 11.77 -2.60
N GLY A 87 17.61 12.44 -2.29
CA GLY A 87 17.87 13.18 -1.06
C GLY A 87 16.64 13.83 -0.43
N GLY A 88 16.32 13.38 0.78
CA GLY A 88 15.20 13.91 1.56
C GLY A 88 14.44 12.80 2.27
N GLN A 89 15.13 12.11 3.20
CA GLN A 89 14.45 11.43 4.29
C GLN A 89 13.52 12.43 5.00
N ARG A 90 12.23 12.43 4.66
CA ARG A 90 11.16 12.84 5.57
C ARG A 90 10.55 11.54 6.10
N GLY A 91 10.67 11.15 7.37
CA GLY A 91 11.13 11.90 8.53
C GLY A 91 12.06 11.08 9.41
N GLY A 92 13.28 11.57 9.57
CA GLY A 92 13.85 11.63 10.91
C GLY A 92 13.03 12.62 11.71
N ARG A 93 12.50 12.19 12.86
CA ARG A 93 12.04 13.12 13.88
C ARG A 93 13.26 13.89 14.39
N VAL A 94 13.13 15.21 14.48
CA VAL A 94 13.95 16.05 15.35
C VAL A 94 13.77 15.59 16.78
#